data_AF-A0A2H6HXT9-F1
#
_entry.id   AF-A0A2H6HXT9-F1
#
_cell.length_a   1.000
_cell.length_b   1.000
_cell.length_c   1.000
_cell.angle_alpha   90.00
_cell.angle_beta   90.00
_cell.angle_gamma   90.00
#
_symmetry.space_group_name_H-M   'P 1'
#
loop_
_entity.id
_entity.type
_entity.pdbx_description
1 polymer ?
#
loop_
_entity_poly.entity_id
_entity_poly.type
_entity_poly.pdbx_seq_one_letter_code
_entity_poly.pdbx_strand_id
1 'polypeptide(L)'
;MMQVGEVEARAYSEQVQRGNKSLIPGAVRISFGLYNSEADVDRALDALARIARGDVALEYEEETVHGEFHPVGGATDYERILSGLSPES
;
A
#
# COMPACT_ATOMS: atom_id res chain seq x y z
N MET A 1 -2.41 16.12 -1.95
CA MET A 1 -1.85 16.25 -3.30
C MET A 1 -0.36 15.94 -3.20
N MET A 2 0.15 14.95 -3.92
CA MET A 2 1.54 14.49 -3.80
C MET A 2 2.50 15.62 -4.19
N GLN A 3 3.32 16.09 -3.25
CA GLN A 3 4.31 17.14 -3.48
C GLN A 3 5.60 16.50 -4.01
N VAL A 4 5.60 16.08 -5.27
CA VAL A 4 6.83 15.66 -5.95
C VAL A 4 7.48 16.90 -6.54
N GLY A 5 8.72 17.20 -6.18
CA GLY A 5 9.46 18.32 -6.75
C GLY A 5 9.67 18.12 -8.27
N GLU A 6 9.72 19.21 -9.04
CA GLU A 6 9.87 19.17 -10.52
C GLU A 6 11.05 18.31 -11.00
N VAL A 7 12.13 18.28 -10.23
CA VAL A 7 13.34 17.49 -10.53
C VAL A 7 13.10 15.99 -10.36
N GLU A 8 12.39 15.58 -9.30
CA GLU A 8 12.01 14.19 -9.07
C GLU A 8 10.98 13.71 -10.10
N ALA A 9 10.00 14.54 -10.44
CA ALA A 9 8.99 14.22 -11.45
C ALA A 9 9.62 13.93 -12.83
N ARG A 10 10.68 14.66 -13.19
CA ARG A 10 11.43 14.42 -14.43
C ARG A 10 12.24 13.12 -14.37
N ALA A 11 12.90 12.84 -13.25
CA ALA A 11 13.62 11.59 -13.05
C ALA A 11 12.68 10.37 -13.14
N TYR A 12 11.48 10.46 -12.56
CA TYR A 12 10.46 9.41 -12.68
C TYR A 12 9.96 9.25 -14.11
N SER A 13 9.71 10.35 -14.83
CA SER A 13 9.25 10.31 -16.22
C SER A 13 10.27 9.60 -17.13
N GLU A 14 11.56 9.84 -16.93
CA GLU A 14 12.62 9.14 -17.68
C GLU A 14 12.72 7.65 -17.35
N GLN A 15 12.53 7.26 -16.09
CA GLN A 15 12.53 5.85 -15.66
C GLN A 15 11.34 5.09 -16.27
N VAL A 16 10.16 5.72 -16.27
CA VAL A 16 8.95 5.16 -16.89
C VAL A 16 9.11 4.99 -18.40
N GLN A 17 9.74 5.95 -19.09
CA GLN A 17 10.05 5.83 -20.52
C GLN A 17 11.04 4.70 -20.82
N ARG A 18 11.91 4.36 -19.86
CA ARG A 18 12.84 3.22 -19.93
C ARG A 18 12.20 1.90 -19.48
N GLY A 19 10.91 1.89 -19.19
CA GLY A 19 10.15 0.70 -18.79
C GLY A 19 10.27 0.34 -17.31
N ASN A 20 11.01 1.11 -16.50
CA ASN A 20 11.19 0.86 -15.08
C ASN A 20 10.22 1.71 -14.25
N LYS A 21 9.17 1.07 -13.71
CA LYS A 21 8.13 1.74 -12.89
C LYS A 21 8.34 1.57 -11.38
N SER A 22 9.36 0.82 -10.95
CA SER A 22 9.61 0.50 -9.53
C SER A 22 9.87 1.72 -8.65
N LEU A 23 10.30 2.84 -9.25
CA LEU A 23 10.67 4.06 -8.53
C LEU A 23 9.53 5.08 -8.43
N ILE A 24 8.40 4.87 -9.11
CA ILE A 24 7.25 5.79 -8.97
C ILE A 24 6.71 5.63 -7.55
N PRO A 25 6.55 6.72 -6.78
CA PRO A 25 5.87 6.67 -5.50
C PRO A 25 4.50 6.01 -5.68
N GLY A 26 4.32 4.84 -5.08
CA GLY A 26 3.08 4.08 -5.19
C GLY A 26 1.88 4.90 -4.72
N ALA A 27 0.72 4.67 -5.34
CA ALA A 27 -0.55 5.23 -4.88
C ALA A 27 -1.47 4.09 -4.46
N VAL A 28 -2.05 4.19 -3.27
CA VAL A 28 -3.06 3.24 -2.79
C VAL A 28 -4.44 3.80 -3.11
N ARG A 29 -5.28 3.00 -3.77
CA ARG A 29 -6.70 3.31 -4.00
C ARG A 29 -7.56 2.49 -3.06
N ILE A 30 -8.38 3.15 -2.26
CA ILE A 30 -9.41 2.50 -1.45
C ILE A 30 -10.77 2.91 -2.01
N SER A 31 -11.67 1.95 -2.15
CA SER A 31 -13.02 2.17 -2.69
C SER A 31 -14.05 1.79 -1.63
N PHE A 32 -14.80 2.78 -1.15
CA PHE A 32 -15.92 2.56 -0.24
C PHE A 32 -17.22 2.36 -1.05
N GLY A 33 -18.07 1.43 -0.61
CA GLY A 33 -19.37 1.13 -1.18
C GLY A 33 -20.49 1.20 -0.14
N LEU A 34 -21.72 0.88 -0.57
CA LEU A 34 -22.95 0.93 0.25
C LEU A 34 -22.91 0.09 1.52
N TYR A 35 -21.98 -0.87 1.61
CA TYR A 35 -21.87 -1.80 2.74
C TYR A 35 -20.79 -1.41 3.75
N ASN A 36 -20.07 -0.31 3.53
CA ASN A 36 -19.12 0.17 4.52
C ASN A 36 -19.82 0.97 5.60
N SER A 37 -19.49 0.66 6.84
CA SER A 37 -19.84 1.44 8.03
C SER A 37 -18.72 2.41 8.40
N GLU A 38 -19.01 3.36 9.29
CA GLU A 38 -17.97 4.23 9.88
C GLU A 38 -16.87 3.41 10.55
N ALA A 39 -17.23 2.32 11.23
CA ALA A 39 -16.27 1.40 11.84
C ALA A 39 -15.31 0.76 10.81
N ASP A 40 -15.75 0.54 9.57
CA ASP A 40 -14.87 0.04 8.51
C ASP A 40 -13.89 1.11 8.02
N VAL A 41 -14.31 2.38 8.04
CA VAL A 41 -13.43 3.51 7.74
C VAL A 41 -12.37 3.67 8.84
N ASP A 42 -12.77 3.56 10.11
CA ASP A 42 -11.85 3.66 11.25
C ASP A 42 -10.79 2.54 11.21
N ARG A 43 -11.20 1.30 10.93
CA ARG A 43 -10.27 0.18 10.74
C ARG A 43 -9.29 0.42 9.58
N ALA A 44 -9.77 1.00 8.47
CA ALA A 44 -8.90 1.33 7.34
C ALA A 44 -7.88 2.42 7.70
N LEU A 45 -8.30 3.44 8.45
CA LEU A 45 -7.41 4.51 8.92
C LEU A 45 -6.35 4.00 9.88
N ASP A 46 -6.71 3.13 10.84
CA ASP A 46 -5.76 2.53 11.78
C ASP A 46 -4.71 1.68 11.04
N ALA A 47 -5.16 0.81 10.13
CA ALA A 47 -4.27 -0.02 9.32
C ALA A 47 -3.29 0.82 8.49
N LEU A 48 -3.78 1.88 7.82
CA LEU A 48 -2.93 2.81 7.06
C LEU A 48 -1.91 3.52 7.96
N ALA A 49 -2.32 3.97 9.15
CA ALA A 49 -1.43 4.64 10.08
C ALA A 49 -0.31 3.71 10.57
N ARG A 50 -0.61 2.44 10.82
CA ARG A 50 0.37 1.40 11.18
C ARG A 50 1.35 1.13 10.04
N ILE A 51 0.85 0.97 8.81
CA ILE A 51 1.70 0.80 7.62
C ILE A 51 2.62 2.00 7.44
N ALA A 52 2.09 3.22 7.57
CA ALA A 52 2.87 4.45 7.42
C ALA A 52 3.98 4.60 8.47
N ARG A 53 3.79 4.03 9.67
CA ARG A 53 4.82 3.97 10.73
C ARG A 53 5.82 2.83 10.55
N GLY A 54 5.56 1.89 9.64
CA GLY A 54 6.37 0.69 9.47
C GLY A 54 6.06 -0.42 10.48
N ASP A 55 4.91 -0.36 11.17
CA ASP A 55 4.49 -1.35 12.16
C ASP A 55 4.03 -2.68 11.52
N VAL A 56 3.92 -2.71 10.19
CA VAL A 56 3.53 -3.88 9.40
C VAL A 56 4.71 -4.30 8.55
N ALA A 57 5.29 -5.46 8.84
CA ALA A 57 6.38 -6.05 8.08
C ALA A 57 5.87 -7.23 7.26
N LEU A 58 5.76 -7.04 5.94
CA LEU A 58 5.46 -8.09 4.98
C LEU A 58 6.56 -8.13 3.93
N GLU A 59 7.03 -9.34 3.64
CA GLU A 59 7.94 -9.58 2.53
C GLU A 59 7.13 -9.73 1.24
N TYR A 60 7.60 -9.12 0.16
CA TYR A 60 6.99 -9.19 -1.16
C TYR A 60 7.98 -9.70 -2.19
N GLU A 61 7.50 -10.52 -3.11
CA GLU A 61 8.23 -10.93 -4.33
C GLU A 61 7.67 -10.20 -5.55
N GLU A 62 8.56 -9.74 -6.43
CA GLU A 62 8.20 -9.07 -7.68
C GLU A 62 7.97 -10.09 -8.80
N GLU A 63 6.78 -10.07 -9.39
CA GLU A 63 6.45 -10.72 -10.64
C GLU A 63 7.01 -9.85 -11.78
N THR A 64 8.13 -10.31 -12.34
CA THR A 64 8.95 -9.52 -13.27
C THR A 64 8.29 -9.22 -14.62
N VAL A 65 7.20 -9.90 -14.99
CA VAL A 65 6.55 -9.71 -16.30
C VAL A 65 5.62 -8.48 -16.28
N HIS A 66 4.92 -8.25 -15.17
CA HIS A 66 3.94 -7.18 -15.00
C HIS A 66 4.38 -6.14 -13.98
N GLY A 67 5.44 -6.41 -13.21
CA GLY A 67 5.91 -5.57 -12.11
C GLY A 67 4.95 -5.59 -10.92
N GLU A 68 4.19 -6.68 -10.78
CA GLU A 68 3.29 -6.88 -9.65
C GLU A 68 4.06 -7.40 -8.44
N PHE A 69 3.63 -7.02 -7.24
CA PHE A 69 4.23 -7.50 -6.00
C PHE A 69 3.26 -8.41 -5.28
N HIS A 70 3.68 -9.62 -4.95
CA HIS A 70 2.89 -10.58 -4.19
C HIS A 70 3.54 -10.83 -2.83
N PRO A 71 2.77 -10.88 -1.73
CA PRO A 71 3.32 -11.16 -0.43
C PRO A 71 3.80 -12.61 -0.34
N VAL A 72 5.02 -12.78 0.14
CA VAL A 72 5.65 -14.09 0.36
C VAL A 72 4.84 -14.84 1.43
N GLY A 73 4.43 -16.08 1.12
CA GLY A 73 3.64 -16.92 2.02
C GLY A 73 2.12 -16.69 1.99
N GLY A 74 1.62 -15.80 1.12
CA GLY A 74 0.20 -15.59 0.87
C GLY A 74 -0.46 -14.57 1.82
N ALA A 75 -1.26 -13.67 1.25
CA ALA A 75 -1.87 -12.51 1.93
C ALA A 75 -3.14 -12.83 2.74
N THR A 76 -3.46 -14.10 2.98
CA THR A 76 -4.84 -14.51 3.29
C THR A 76 -5.27 -14.26 4.73
N ASP A 77 -4.34 -13.91 5.61
CA ASP A 77 -4.61 -13.79 7.04
C ASP A 77 -4.47 -12.33 7.50
N TYR A 78 -5.46 -11.51 7.11
CA TYR A 78 -5.54 -10.09 7.48
C TYR A 78 -5.44 -9.88 8.99
N GLU A 79 -6.05 -10.77 9.78
CA GLU A 79 -6.01 -10.74 11.24
C GLU A 79 -4.60 -10.94 11.77
N ARG A 80 -3.81 -11.84 11.16
CA ARG A 80 -2.39 -12.02 11.51
C ARG A 80 -1.53 -10.82 11.06
N ILE A 81 -1.77 -10.30 9.86
CA ILE A 81 -1.03 -9.15 9.28
C ILE A 81 -1.23 -7.89 10.12
N LEU A 82 -2.44 -7.70 10.63
CA LEU A 82 -2.82 -6.56 11.46
C LEU A 82 -2.94 -6.93 12.95
N SER A 83 -2.44 -8.11 13.36
CA SER A 83 -2.59 -8.59 14.74
C SER A 83 -2.05 -7.54 15.72
N GLY A 84 -2.94 -7.12 16.62
CA GLY A 84 -2.91 -5.82 17.30
C GLY A 84 -4.27 -5.12 17.28
N LEU A 85 -5.17 -5.51 16.37
CA LEU A 85 -6.58 -5.11 16.35
C LEU A 85 -7.38 -5.86 17.44
N SER A 86 -7.15 -5.55 18.72
CA SER A 86 -8.20 -5.78 19.70
C SER A 86 -9.16 -4.59 19.61
N PRO A 87 -10.43 -4.78 19.22
CA PRO A 87 -11.43 -3.77 19.50
C PRO A 87 -11.62 -3.78 21.01
N GLU A 88 -10.95 -2.87 21.72
CA GLU A 88 -11.41 -2.55 23.06
C GLU A 88 -12.85 -2.02 22.93
N SER A 89 -13.69 -2.56 23.82
CA SER A 89 -15.14 -2.72 23.72
C SER A 89 -15.95 -1.43 23.71
#